data_AF-A0A9W9SH65-F1
#
_entry.id   AF-A0A9W9SH65-F1
#
_cell.length_a   1.000
_cell.length_b   1.000
_cell.length_c   1.000
_cell.angle_alpha   90.00
_cell.angle_beta   90.00
_cell.angle_gamma   90.00
#
_symmetry.space_group_name_H-M   'P 1'
#
loop_
_entity.id
_entity.type
_entity.pdbx_description
1 polymer ?
#
loop_
_entity_poly.entity_id
_entity_poly.type
_entity_poly.pdbx_seq_one_letter_code
_entity_poly.pdbx_strand_id
1 'polypeptide(L)'
;MPVVGISPFESYKSLTPLQHRDFAFQVATPTGWNVCICNDAMIREYLNASDEYLSSTAPIQGFFQSRFTAPGLFHKIPSSMMSKALTWSRTRTRSGDEYFPSFIEEIQHSFEQEINNHLQSDGDWNQFDCYTIASRLVMGLVAKLLAGDECRNPESIDLFCDYTAEMLVGGPYIRRFPDFIKP
;
A
#
# COMPACT_ATOMS: atom_id res chain seq x y z
N MET A 1 -36.11 29.33 -9.66
CA MET A 1 -35.40 28.26 -8.92
C MET A 1 -33.92 28.42 -9.20
N PRO A 2 -33.12 28.98 -8.28
CA PRO A 2 -31.71 29.21 -8.53
C PRO A 2 -30.89 27.99 -8.13
N VAL A 3 -29.96 27.63 -9.03
CA VAL A 3 -28.94 26.62 -8.86
C VAL A 3 -27.84 27.20 -7.97
N VAL A 4 -27.62 26.62 -6.80
CA VAL A 4 -26.49 26.96 -5.93
C VAL A 4 -25.43 25.88 -6.14
N GLY A 5 -24.34 26.26 -6.81
CA GLY A 5 -23.15 25.44 -6.95
C GLY A 5 -22.48 25.27 -5.59
N ILE A 6 -22.32 24.03 -5.15
CA ILE A 6 -21.59 23.70 -3.93
C ILE A 6 -20.20 23.23 -4.36
N SER A 7 -19.22 24.12 -4.16
CA SER A 7 -17.80 23.80 -4.18
C SER A 7 -17.50 22.68 -3.15
N PRO A 8 -16.71 21.64 -3.47
CA PRO A 8 -16.54 20.48 -2.57
C PRO A 8 -15.69 20.76 -1.32
N PHE A 9 -15.17 21.98 -1.13
CA PHE A 9 -14.09 22.25 -0.18
C PHE A 9 -14.49 22.95 1.14
N GLU A 10 -15.76 23.29 1.36
CA GLU A 10 -16.16 24.10 2.52
C GLU A 10 -16.77 23.36 3.73
N SER A 11 -16.81 22.02 3.74
CA SER A 11 -17.44 21.25 4.84
C SER A 11 -16.48 20.44 5.72
N TYR A 12 -15.20 20.80 5.79
CA TYR A 12 -14.31 20.32 6.86
C TYR A 12 -14.29 21.31 8.03
N LYS A 13 -15.40 21.40 8.77
CA LYS A 13 -15.35 21.94 10.14
C LYS A 13 -14.56 20.93 10.99
N SER A 14 -13.28 21.25 11.17
CA SER A 14 -12.35 20.75 12.18
C SER A 14 -12.98 19.91 13.31
N LEU A 15 -13.06 18.60 13.12
CA LEU A 15 -13.07 17.65 14.23
C LEU A 15 -11.64 17.60 14.75
N THR A 16 -11.35 18.43 15.75
CA THR A 16 -10.04 18.43 16.39
C THR A 16 -9.85 17.11 17.15
N PRO A 17 -8.72 16.38 16.97
CA PRO A 17 -8.45 15.11 17.66
C PRO A 17 -8.40 15.21 19.20
N LEU A 18 -8.42 16.43 19.75
CA LEU A 18 -8.24 16.71 21.17
C LEU A 18 -9.50 16.44 22.02
N GLN A 19 -10.70 16.37 21.43
CA GLN A 19 -11.95 16.29 22.20
C GLN A 19 -12.40 14.85 22.52
N HIS A 20 -11.84 13.84 21.84
CA HIS A 20 -12.22 12.41 21.98
C HIS A 20 -11.02 11.49 22.23
N ARG A 21 -9.99 12.00 22.92
CA ARG A 21 -8.69 11.33 23.09
C ARG A 21 -8.77 9.92 23.70
N ASP A 22 -9.75 9.68 24.59
CA ASP A 22 -9.85 8.44 25.36
C ASP A 22 -10.99 7.51 24.88
N PHE A 23 -11.70 7.87 23.81
CA PHE A 23 -12.92 7.18 23.38
C PHE A 23 -12.96 6.92 21.86
N ALA A 24 -13.86 6.06 21.42
CA ALA A 24 -14.11 5.80 20.00
C ALA A 24 -15.18 6.76 19.45
N PHE A 25 -15.00 7.28 18.25
CA PHE A 25 -15.99 8.11 17.59
C PHE A 25 -16.25 7.64 16.15
N GLN A 26 -17.44 7.95 15.64
CA GLN A 26 -17.84 7.58 14.28
C GLN A 26 -17.89 8.81 13.38
N VAL A 27 -17.39 8.68 12.16
CA VAL A 27 -17.40 9.71 11.13
C VAL A 27 -18.12 9.17 9.90
N ALA A 28 -19.14 9.90 9.44
CA ALA A 28 -19.79 9.60 8.17
C ALA A 28 -18.88 10.01 7.01
N THR A 29 -18.62 9.08 6.10
CA THR A 29 -17.90 9.31 4.85
C THR A 29 -18.80 8.95 3.66
N PRO A 30 -18.51 9.43 2.43
CA PRO A 30 -19.25 9.02 1.23
C PRO A 30 -19.31 7.50 1.03
N THR A 31 -18.37 6.79 1.64
CA THR A 31 -18.16 5.36 1.52
C THR A 31 -18.77 4.52 2.65
N GLY A 32 -19.33 5.15 3.67
CA GLY A 32 -19.88 4.50 4.86
C GLY A 32 -19.47 5.17 6.17
N TRP A 33 -19.71 4.48 7.29
CA TRP A 33 -19.29 4.95 8.62
C TRP A 33 -17.90 4.44 8.95
N ASN A 34 -17.00 5.34 9.32
CA ASN A 34 -15.68 5.01 9.82
C ASN A 34 -15.67 5.19 11.34
N VAL A 35 -15.33 4.15 12.08
CA VAL A 35 -15.15 4.22 13.53
C VAL A 35 -13.66 4.43 13.82
N CYS A 36 -13.32 5.57 14.40
CA CYS A 36 -11.98 5.91 14.84
C CYS A 36 -11.81 5.51 16.30
N ILE A 37 -10.83 4.63 16.56
CA ILE A 37 -10.49 4.17 17.90
C ILE A 37 -9.21 4.88 18.33
N CYS A 38 -9.25 5.61 19.44
CA CYS A 38 -8.12 6.42 19.92
C CYS A 38 -7.46 5.88 21.20
N ASN A 39 -7.95 4.76 21.74
CA ASN A 39 -7.47 4.17 23.00
C ASN A 39 -6.65 2.90 22.76
N ASP A 40 -5.44 2.83 23.33
CA ASP A 40 -4.53 1.68 23.22
C ASP A 40 -5.12 0.35 23.67
N ALA A 41 -5.93 0.34 24.74
CA ALA A 41 -6.58 -0.87 25.23
C ALA A 41 -7.57 -1.42 24.19
N MET A 42 -8.37 -0.53 23.60
CA MET A 42 -9.28 -0.89 22.52
C MET A 42 -8.50 -1.30 21.27
N ILE A 43 -7.45 -0.58 20.87
CA ILE A 43 -6.63 -0.95 19.72
C ILE A 43 -6.12 -2.39 19.86
N ARG A 44 -5.61 -2.78 21.04
CA ARG A 44 -5.16 -4.16 21.29
C ARG A 44 -6.29 -5.18 21.21
N GLU A 45 -7.48 -4.84 21.70
CA GLU A 45 -8.65 -5.72 21.60
C GLU A 45 -9.04 -5.95 20.14
N TYR A 46 -9.19 -4.89 19.35
CA TYR A 46 -9.57 -4.98 17.94
C TYR A 46 -8.50 -5.65 17.07
N LEU A 47 -7.20 -5.44 17.37
CA LEU A 47 -6.11 -6.14 16.67
C LEU A 47 -6.11 -7.65 16.92
N ASN A 48 -6.67 -8.11 18.04
CA ASN A 48 -6.76 -9.52 18.39
C ASN A 48 -8.17 -10.11 18.16
N ALA A 49 -9.12 -9.30 17.67
CA ALA A 49 -10.46 -9.74 17.37
C ALA A 49 -10.44 -10.81 16.26
N SER A 50 -11.32 -11.81 16.36
CA SER A 50 -11.40 -12.82 15.31
C SER A 50 -12.02 -12.24 14.04
N ASP A 51 -11.62 -12.80 12.90
CA ASP A 51 -12.13 -12.44 11.57
C ASP A 51 -13.65 -12.65 11.43
N GLU A 52 -14.28 -13.41 12.34
CA GLU A 52 -15.74 -13.59 12.41
C GLU A 52 -16.47 -12.30 12.80
N TYR A 53 -15.88 -11.50 13.69
CA TYR A 53 -16.47 -10.24 14.16
C TYR A 53 -15.87 -9.02 13.44
N LEU A 54 -14.60 -9.09 13.03
CA LEU A 54 -13.90 -7.99 12.41
C LEU A 54 -13.00 -8.47 11.27
N SER A 55 -13.46 -8.28 10.03
CA SER A 55 -12.65 -8.62 8.87
C SER A 55 -11.64 -7.52 8.57
N SER A 56 -10.35 -7.88 8.62
CA SER A 56 -9.25 -7.01 8.15
C SER A 56 -9.20 -6.93 6.61
N THR A 57 -9.72 -7.93 5.91
CA THR A 57 -9.62 -8.05 4.45
C THR A 57 -10.74 -7.33 3.72
N ALA A 58 -11.96 -7.29 4.28
CA ALA A 58 -13.11 -6.66 3.62
C ALA A 58 -12.90 -5.16 3.30
N PRO A 59 -12.35 -4.31 4.20
CA PRO A 59 -12.06 -2.91 3.88
C PRO A 59 -11.04 -2.76 2.76
N ILE A 60 -10.00 -3.60 2.74
CA ILE A 60 -8.94 -3.59 1.73
C ILE A 60 -9.51 -3.99 0.37
N GLN A 61 -10.29 -5.08 0.32
CA GLN A 61 -10.99 -5.51 -0.89
C GLN A 61 -11.92 -4.43 -1.43
N GLY A 62 -12.67 -3.76 -0.55
CA GLY A 62 -13.58 -2.68 -0.91
C GLY A 62 -12.86 -1.41 -1.39
N PHE A 63 -11.69 -1.09 -0.83
CA PHE A 63 -10.90 0.06 -1.27
C PHE A 63 -10.28 -0.18 -2.65
N PHE A 64 -9.58 -1.29 -2.82
CA PHE A 64 -8.90 -1.61 -4.08
C PHE A 64 -9.83 -2.17 -5.15
N GLN A 65 -11.09 -2.48 -4.80
CA GLN A 65 -12.00 -3.24 -5.66
C GLN A 65 -11.29 -4.47 -6.24
N SER A 66 -10.61 -5.21 -5.36
CA SER A 66 -9.63 -6.24 -5.72
C SER A 66 -10.18 -7.36 -6.58
N ARG A 67 -11.51 -7.59 -6.56
CA ARG A 67 -12.17 -8.48 -7.51
C ARG A 67 -11.86 -8.13 -8.97
N PHE A 68 -11.70 -6.85 -9.28
CA PHE A 68 -11.48 -6.34 -10.64
C PHE A 68 -10.03 -5.94 -10.89
N THR A 69 -9.36 -5.36 -9.90
CA THR A 69 -7.97 -4.88 -10.05
C THR A 69 -6.91 -5.96 -9.78
N ALA A 70 -7.24 -6.97 -8.96
CA ALA A 70 -6.32 -8.02 -8.54
C ALA A 70 -7.07 -9.35 -8.31
N PRO A 71 -7.71 -9.93 -9.34
CA PRO A 71 -8.51 -11.14 -9.20
C PRO A 71 -7.68 -12.29 -8.60
N GLY A 72 -8.16 -12.87 -7.51
CA GLY A 72 -7.49 -13.96 -6.78
C GLY A 72 -6.63 -13.54 -5.59
N LEU A 73 -6.31 -12.25 -5.42
CA LEU A 73 -5.46 -11.76 -4.32
C LEU A 73 -6.05 -12.04 -2.92
N PHE A 74 -7.38 -12.11 -2.81
CA PHE A 74 -8.06 -12.33 -1.52
C PHE A 74 -8.93 -13.58 -1.47
N HIS A 75 -8.70 -14.56 -2.36
CA HIS A 75 -9.15 -15.91 -2.05
C HIS A 75 -8.42 -16.37 -0.80
N LYS A 76 -9.15 -16.84 0.23
CA LYS A 76 -8.64 -17.23 1.57
C LYS A 76 -7.20 -17.71 1.46
N ILE A 77 -6.24 -16.79 1.64
CA ILE A 77 -4.83 -17.16 1.64
C ILE A 77 -4.73 -18.07 2.86
N PRO A 78 -4.39 -19.35 2.69
CA PRO A 78 -4.33 -20.24 3.82
C PRO A 78 -3.42 -19.62 4.88
N SER A 79 -3.85 -19.56 6.13
CA SER A 79 -3.04 -19.00 7.22
C SER A 79 -1.64 -19.62 7.25
N SER A 80 -1.53 -20.89 6.85
CA SER A 80 -0.27 -21.61 6.66
C SER A 80 0.67 -20.99 5.61
N MET A 81 0.15 -20.38 4.54
CA MET A 81 0.96 -19.71 3.52
C MET A 81 1.48 -18.36 4.02
N MET A 82 0.67 -17.57 4.72
CA MET A 82 1.14 -16.36 5.40
C MET A 82 2.14 -16.68 6.50
N SER A 83 1.88 -17.71 7.32
CA SER A 83 2.85 -18.17 8.33
C SER A 83 4.14 -18.68 7.69
N LYS A 84 4.09 -19.35 6.53
CA LYS A 84 5.29 -19.76 5.80
C LYS A 84 6.06 -18.56 5.25
N ALA A 85 5.39 -17.58 4.66
CA ALA A 85 6.05 -16.35 4.19
C ALA A 85 6.71 -15.58 5.34
N LEU A 86 6.01 -15.46 6.48
CA LEU A 86 6.54 -14.82 7.70
C LEU A 86 7.70 -15.61 8.31
N THR A 87 7.59 -16.94 8.39
CA THR A 87 8.68 -17.81 8.87
C THR A 87 9.87 -17.75 7.93
N TRP A 88 9.65 -17.80 6.62
CA TRP A 88 10.68 -17.68 5.59
C TRP A 88 11.41 -16.33 5.67
N SER A 89 10.66 -15.22 5.82
CA SER A 89 11.22 -13.89 6.05
C SER A 89 12.04 -13.82 7.35
N ARG A 90 11.53 -14.39 8.44
CA ARG A 90 12.22 -14.44 9.75
C ARG A 90 13.45 -15.35 9.76
N THR A 91 13.46 -16.40 8.96
CA THR A 91 14.62 -17.30 8.86
C THR A 91 15.75 -16.60 8.14
N ARG A 92 15.47 -15.85 7.06
CA ARG A 92 16.46 -15.06 6.32
C ARG A 92 17.11 -13.92 7.11
N THR A 93 16.49 -13.47 8.21
CA THR A 93 17.08 -12.46 9.11
C THR A 93 17.86 -13.06 10.28
N ARG A 94 17.81 -14.38 10.51
CA ARG A 94 18.47 -15.06 11.65
C ARG A 94 19.60 -16.01 11.27
N SER A 95 19.65 -16.52 10.04
CA SER A 95 20.71 -17.42 9.58
C SER A 95 21.94 -16.65 9.07
N GLY A 96 23.13 -17.24 9.21
CA GLY A 96 24.37 -16.79 8.55
C GLY A 96 24.36 -16.99 7.02
N ASP A 97 23.21 -16.72 6.40
CA ASP A 97 22.94 -16.83 4.98
C ASP A 97 23.39 -15.53 4.29
N GLU A 98 23.99 -15.66 3.10
CA GLU A 98 24.47 -14.54 2.28
C GLU A 98 23.34 -13.69 1.71
N TYR A 99 22.08 -14.09 1.92
CA TYR A 99 20.90 -13.34 1.50
C TYR A 99 20.89 -11.88 1.97
N PHE A 100 21.16 -11.60 3.25
CA PHE A 100 21.10 -10.22 3.75
C PHE A 100 22.20 -9.35 3.12
N PRO A 101 23.48 -9.77 3.09
CA PRO A 101 24.51 -9.09 2.28
C PRO A 101 24.10 -8.87 0.83
N SER A 102 23.61 -9.90 0.13
CA SER A 102 23.14 -9.78 -1.27
C SER A 102 21.97 -8.80 -1.42
N PHE A 103 21.09 -8.72 -0.44
CA PHE A 103 19.99 -7.77 -0.42
C PHE A 103 20.49 -6.32 -0.23
N ILE A 104 21.52 -6.11 0.60
CA ILE A 104 22.17 -4.79 0.75
C ILE A 104 22.88 -4.38 -0.54
N GLU A 105 23.59 -5.30 -1.18
CA GLU A 105 24.21 -5.06 -2.50
C GLU A 105 23.15 -4.65 -3.54
N GLU A 106 21.98 -5.28 -3.50
CA GLU A 106 20.88 -4.94 -4.41
C GLU A 106 20.28 -3.56 -4.11
N ILE A 107 20.21 -3.12 -2.85
CA ILE A 107 19.82 -1.75 -2.49
C ILE A 107 20.80 -0.75 -3.12
N GLN A 108 22.10 -0.99 -2.99
CA GLN A 108 23.13 -0.11 -3.55
C GLN A 108 23.03 -0.07 -5.08
N HIS A 109 22.92 -1.24 -5.71
CA HIS A 109 22.76 -1.35 -7.16
C HIS A 109 21.52 -0.62 -7.67
N SER A 110 20.37 -0.85 -7.04
CA SER A 110 19.10 -0.19 -7.42
C SER A 110 19.20 1.32 -7.24
N PHE A 111 19.83 1.81 -6.17
CA PHE A 111 20.01 3.24 -5.94
C PHE A 111 20.95 3.86 -6.98
N GLU A 112 22.09 3.25 -7.25
CA GLU A 112 23.04 3.72 -8.27
C GLU A 112 22.40 3.72 -9.66
N GLN A 113 21.67 2.67 -10.02
CA GLN A 113 20.98 2.58 -11.31
C GLN A 113 19.98 3.73 -11.47
N GLU A 114 19.09 3.94 -10.49
CA GLU A 114 18.06 4.97 -10.58
C GLU A 114 18.65 6.39 -10.56
N ILE A 115 19.67 6.64 -9.73
CA ILE A 115 20.31 7.97 -9.67
C ILE A 115 21.16 8.25 -10.91
N ASN A 116 21.99 7.29 -11.36
CA ASN A 116 22.86 7.49 -12.52
C ASN A 116 22.09 7.73 -13.82
N ASN A 117 20.89 7.15 -13.95
CA ASN A 117 19.99 7.41 -15.07
C ASN A 117 19.50 8.87 -15.13
N HIS A 118 19.58 9.61 -14.02
CA HIS A 118 19.07 10.97 -13.88
C HIS A 118 20.15 12.02 -13.62
N LEU A 119 21.42 11.63 -13.53
CA LEU A 119 22.54 12.56 -13.38
C LEU A 119 22.83 13.29 -14.69
N GLN A 120 22.78 14.61 -14.66
CA GLN A 120 23.30 15.47 -15.72
C GLN A 120 24.83 15.57 -15.59
N SER A 121 25.57 15.42 -16.70
CA SER A 121 27.05 15.41 -16.71
C SER A 121 27.71 16.75 -16.35
N ASP A 122 26.96 17.84 -16.20
CA ASP A 122 27.53 19.19 -16.17
C ASP A 122 27.96 19.69 -14.77
N GLY A 123 27.98 18.80 -13.77
CA GLY A 123 28.44 19.13 -12.42
C GLY A 123 27.51 20.07 -11.62
N ASP A 124 26.35 20.40 -12.18
CA ASP A 124 25.32 21.23 -11.56
C ASP A 124 24.37 20.43 -10.66
N TRP A 125 23.59 21.15 -9.85
CA TRP A 125 22.57 20.54 -8.98
C TRP A 125 21.51 19.80 -9.80
N ASN A 126 21.32 18.52 -9.52
CA ASN A 126 20.31 17.70 -10.17
C ASN A 126 19.00 17.76 -9.38
N GLN A 127 17.90 18.00 -10.08
CA GLN A 127 16.55 17.90 -9.53
C GLN A 127 15.99 16.51 -9.81
N PHE A 128 15.46 15.86 -8.77
CA PHE A 128 14.89 14.52 -8.85
C PHE A 128 13.45 14.50 -8.37
N ASP A 129 12.63 13.65 -8.98
CA ASP A 129 11.35 13.25 -8.39
C ASP A 129 11.58 12.12 -7.38
N CYS A 130 11.63 12.49 -6.09
CA CYS A 130 11.82 11.55 -5.01
C CYS A 130 10.77 10.43 -4.99
N TYR A 131 9.52 10.70 -5.42
CA TYR A 131 8.48 9.68 -5.42
C TYR A 131 8.77 8.60 -6.47
N THR A 132 9.09 9.02 -7.70
CA THR A 132 9.45 8.09 -8.78
C THR A 132 10.69 7.27 -8.45
N ILE A 133 11.73 7.90 -7.92
CA ILE A 133 12.95 7.16 -7.54
C ILE A 133 12.66 6.18 -6.39
N ALA A 134 11.94 6.63 -5.36
CA ALA A 134 11.62 5.77 -4.22
C ALA A 134 10.71 4.60 -4.61
N SER A 135 9.72 4.80 -5.48
CA SER A 135 8.83 3.73 -5.92
C SER A 135 9.59 2.66 -6.70
N ARG A 136 10.45 3.06 -7.64
CA ARG A 136 11.30 2.14 -8.41
C ARG A 136 12.29 1.39 -7.53
N LEU A 137 12.93 2.08 -6.59
CA LEU A 137 13.85 1.46 -5.62
C LEU A 137 13.12 0.41 -4.77
N VAL A 138 11.94 0.74 -4.23
CA VAL A 138 11.14 -0.22 -3.46
C VAL A 138 10.70 -1.40 -4.33
N MET A 139 10.29 -1.17 -5.57
CA MET A 139 9.89 -2.25 -6.49
C MET A 139 11.05 -3.14 -6.91
N GLY A 140 12.26 -2.61 -7.09
CA GLY A 140 13.47 -3.41 -7.30
C GLY A 140 13.77 -4.34 -6.10
N LEU A 141 13.61 -3.84 -4.88
CA LEU A 141 13.77 -4.65 -3.67
C LEU A 141 12.66 -5.71 -3.52
N VAL A 142 11.42 -5.36 -3.88
CA VAL A 142 10.31 -6.32 -3.94
C VAL A 142 10.60 -7.39 -5.01
N ALA A 143 11.16 -7.01 -6.15
CA ALA A 143 11.59 -7.95 -7.18
C ALA A 143 12.68 -8.90 -6.65
N LYS A 144 13.69 -8.40 -5.92
CA LYS A 144 14.72 -9.25 -5.27
C LYS A 144 14.11 -10.20 -4.25
N LEU A 145 13.11 -9.73 -3.51
CA LEU A 145 12.41 -10.56 -2.53
C LEU A 145 11.60 -11.68 -3.22
N LEU A 146 10.87 -11.36 -4.30
CA LEU A 146 9.93 -12.29 -4.94
C LEU A 146 10.57 -13.19 -6.01
N ALA A 147 11.46 -12.64 -6.83
CA ALA A 147 12.07 -13.30 -7.97
C ALA A 147 13.54 -13.71 -7.73
N GLY A 148 14.15 -13.27 -6.63
CA GLY A 148 15.55 -13.57 -6.34
C GLY A 148 16.49 -12.86 -7.32
N ASP A 149 17.41 -13.61 -7.93
CA ASP A 149 18.49 -13.03 -8.73
C ASP A 149 18.03 -12.45 -10.08
N GLU A 150 16.83 -12.82 -10.55
CA GLU A 150 16.20 -12.28 -11.76
C GLU A 150 15.53 -10.90 -11.55
N CYS A 151 15.78 -10.26 -10.40
CA CYS A 151 15.15 -9.00 -10.00
C CYS A 151 15.57 -7.76 -10.81
N ARG A 152 16.70 -7.82 -11.52
CA ARG A 152 17.28 -6.68 -12.25
C ARG A 152 16.66 -6.43 -13.62
N ASN A 153 15.57 -7.14 -13.97
CA ASN A 153 14.86 -6.87 -15.21
C ASN A 153 14.07 -5.55 -15.09
N PRO A 154 14.44 -4.49 -15.83
CA PRO A 154 13.73 -3.21 -15.75
C PRO A 154 12.25 -3.32 -16.13
N GLU A 155 11.91 -4.21 -17.08
CA GLU A 155 10.51 -4.41 -17.49
C GLU A 155 9.64 -4.97 -16.34
N SER A 156 10.22 -5.82 -15.49
CA SER A 156 9.53 -6.35 -14.31
C SER A 156 9.31 -5.25 -13.27
N ILE A 157 10.29 -4.37 -13.06
CA ILE A 157 10.20 -3.27 -12.10
C ILE A 157 9.15 -2.26 -12.58
N ASP A 158 9.18 -1.90 -13.88
CA ASP A 158 8.21 -1.01 -14.52
C ASP A 158 6.79 -1.59 -14.38
N LEU A 159 6.62 -2.88 -14.67
CA LEU A 159 5.36 -3.58 -14.49
C LEU A 159 4.85 -3.52 -13.05
N PHE A 160 5.72 -3.70 -12.04
CA PHE A 160 5.31 -3.60 -10.64
C PHE A 160 4.92 -2.18 -10.24
N CYS A 161 5.66 -1.17 -10.71
CA CYS A 161 5.31 0.23 -10.52
C CYS A 161 3.95 0.56 -11.14
N ASP A 162 3.75 0.23 -12.41
CA ASP A 162 2.52 0.53 -13.14
C ASP A 162 1.32 -0.22 -12.56
N TYR A 163 1.48 -1.51 -12.28
CA TYR A 163 0.42 -2.31 -11.69
C TYR A 163 -0.01 -1.78 -10.31
N THR A 164 0.94 -1.38 -9.45
CA THR A 164 0.60 -0.83 -8.13
C THR A 164 -0.06 0.55 -8.23
N ALA A 165 0.39 1.41 -9.15
CA ALA A 165 -0.23 2.70 -9.41
C ALA A 165 -1.66 2.54 -9.95
N GLU A 166 -1.86 1.68 -10.95
CA GLU A 166 -3.17 1.41 -11.54
C GLU A 166 -4.12 0.77 -10.52
N MET A 167 -3.64 -0.08 -9.62
CA MET A 167 -4.47 -0.64 -8.55
C MET A 167 -4.94 0.46 -7.56
N LEU A 168 -4.07 1.41 -7.22
CA LEU A 168 -4.38 2.53 -6.33
C LEU A 168 -5.39 3.52 -6.93
N VAL A 169 -5.37 3.70 -8.25
CA VAL A 169 -6.28 4.61 -8.97
C VAL A 169 -7.58 3.90 -9.38
N GLY A 170 -7.45 2.70 -9.95
CA GLY A 170 -8.55 1.91 -10.51
C GLY A 170 -9.56 1.46 -9.46
N GLY A 171 -9.11 1.08 -8.26
CA GLY A 171 -10.01 0.67 -7.18
C GLY A 171 -11.04 1.74 -6.80
N PRO A 172 -10.60 2.94 -6.38
CA PRO A 172 -11.49 4.07 -6.10
C PRO A 172 -12.34 4.49 -7.30
N TYR A 173 -11.83 4.36 -8.53
CA TYR A 173 -12.60 4.65 -9.74
C TYR A 173 -13.77 3.67 -9.93
N ILE A 174 -13.50 2.36 -9.89
CA ILE A 174 -14.50 1.29 -10.03
C ILE A 174 -15.55 1.37 -8.91
N ARG A 175 -15.13 1.78 -7.70
CA ARG A 175 -16.04 1.93 -6.55
C ARG A 175 -17.17 2.94 -6.78
N ARG A 176 -16.99 3.90 -7.70
CA ARG A 176 -18.01 4.92 -8.01
C ARG A 176 -19.23 4.34 -8.73
N PHE A 177 -19.08 3.17 -9.36
CA PHE A 177 -20.16 2.50 -10.05
C PHE A 177 -21.02 1.68 -9.08
N PRO A 178 -22.36 1.70 -9.22
CA PRO A 178 -23.24 0.74 -8.57
C PRO A 178 -22.83 -0.71 -8.86
N ASP A 179 -23.02 -1.60 -7.88
CA ASP A 179 -22.53 -2.99 -7.95
C ASP A 179 -23.01 -3.77 -9.18
N PHE A 180 -24.18 -3.44 -9.73
CA PHE A 180 -24.76 -4.12 -10.90
C PHE A 180 -24.19 -3.66 -12.25
N ILE A 181 -23.42 -2.57 -12.30
CA ILE A 181 -22.74 -2.07 -13.52
C ILE A 181 -21.22 -1.99 -13.36
N LYS A 182 -20.66 -2.52 -12.27
CA LYS A 182 -19.21 -2.67 -12.17
C LYS A 182 -18.74 -3.61 -13.30
N PRO A 183 -17.58 -3.29 -13.94
CA PRO A 183 -17.10 -3.96 -15.15
C PRO A 183 -16.87 -5.46 -14.97
#